data_AF-A0A7W0XQ22-F1
#
_entry.id   AF-A0A7W0XQ22-F1
#
_cell.length_a   1.000
_cell.length_b   1.000
_cell.length_c   1.000
_cell.angle_alpha   90.00
_cell.angle_beta   90.00
_cell.angle_gamma   90.00
#
_symmetry.space_group_name_H-M   'P 1'
#
loop_
_entity.id
_entity.type
_entity.pdbx_description
1 polymer ?
#
loop_
_entity_poly.entity_id
_entity_poly.type
_entity_poly.pdbx_seq_one_letter_code
_entity_poly.pdbx_strand_id
1 'polypeptide(L)'
;MRPSITSEMRHHLKHEVDHFSHVLSSQGPIGTFIHHNTLHGLQHLPFEEAVAEGQRLLGGRGYLPNEEYRRFYRAGRITDDDLDAAFSGRPALAGGPRLATVGGQPIEAEQVCRIHLLHGIETIDPAQLRYAVYEGGATRRFRDDVPAEARADLLGKAATELEGSWARVGVSWTLADWMRAQTNLDLPGWLRAQVARQVAEGETGPNGAPVEIWLNRLAIPPDRRDGYLGCIDRHFDGGFDGVGKGDAARRIWLREEATLLKQLARRHFGIRGTFSAIQRHVENDPEAYALRSLWHACLAGYGLEDPFSATDPRHLQERDPDGLPEEQREQFRHMERWGGPPVPLTA
;
A
#
# COMPACT_ATOMS: atom_id res chain seq x y z
N MET A 1 -18.88 -62.23 15.17
CA MET A 1 -20.24 -62.01 14.64
C MET A 1 -20.20 -60.76 13.76
N ARG A 2 -20.51 -60.87 12.47
CA ARG A 2 -20.73 -59.68 11.63
C ARG A 2 -22.12 -59.13 11.99
N PRO A 3 -22.27 -57.83 12.28
CA PRO A 3 -23.60 -57.26 12.54
C PRO A 3 -24.50 -57.53 11.34
N SER A 4 -25.65 -58.16 11.56
CA SER A 4 -26.63 -58.40 10.49
C SER A 4 -27.32 -57.08 10.18
N ILE A 5 -27.38 -56.75 8.89
CA ILE A 5 -28.07 -55.55 8.42
C ILE A 5 -29.57 -55.74 8.69
N THR A 6 -30.14 -54.90 9.55
CA THR A 6 -31.57 -54.97 9.93
C THR A 6 -32.46 -54.38 8.82
N SER A 7 -33.76 -54.68 8.91
CA SER A 7 -34.77 -54.12 7.98
C SER A 7 -34.80 -52.58 8.04
N GLU A 8 -34.66 -52.01 9.24
CA GLU A 8 -34.63 -50.56 9.46
C GLU A 8 -33.41 -49.92 8.82
N MET A 9 -32.23 -50.52 8.94
CA MET A 9 -31.01 -50.03 8.26
C MET A 9 -31.18 -50.03 6.72
N ARG A 10 -31.86 -51.05 6.19
CA ARG A 10 -32.14 -51.14 4.75
C ARG A 10 -33.16 -50.09 4.29
N HIS A 11 -34.17 -49.81 5.11
CA HIS A 11 -35.17 -48.80 4.80
C HIS A 11 -34.59 -47.39 4.88
N HIS A 12 -33.77 -47.11 5.90
CA HIS A 12 -33.05 -45.86 6.03
C HIS A 12 -32.09 -45.63 4.85
N LEU A 13 -31.29 -46.64 4.46
CA LEU A 13 -30.41 -46.53 3.30
C LEU A 13 -31.18 -46.26 2.00
N LYS A 14 -32.33 -46.91 1.79
CA LYS A 14 -33.18 -46.63 0.62
C LYS A 14 -33.70 -45.20 0.61
N HIS A 15 -34.15 -44.72 1.77
CA HIS A 15 -34.60 -43.34 1.93
C HIS A 15 -33.47 -42.34 1.63
N GLU A 16 -32.27 -42.58 2.15
CA GLU A 16 -31.09 -41.74 1.87
C GLU A 16 -30.72 -41.77 0.38
N VAL A 17 -30.72 -42.94 -0.27
CA VAL A 17 -30.43 -43.08 -1.71
C VAL A 17 -31.47 -42.36 -2.57
N ASP A 18 -32.76 -42.50 -2.25
CA ASP A 18 -33.83 -41.81 -2.97
C ASP A 18 -33.72 -40.29 -2.77
N HIS A 19 -33.36 -39.82 -1.57
CA HIS A 19 -33.11 -38.41 -1.30
C HIS A 19 -31.90 -37.88 -2.09
N PHE A 20 -30.77 -38.61 -2.08
CA PHE A 20 -29.59 -38.26 -2.88
C PHE A 20 -29.88 -38.24 -4.38
N SER A 21 -30.77 -39.10 -4.88
CA SER A 21 -31.12 -39.12 -6.31
C SER A 21 -31.84 -37.86 -6.80
N HIS A 22 -32.52 -37.13 -5.90
CA HIS A 22 -33.15 -35.85 -6.23
C HIS A 22 -32.16 -34.67 -6.20
N VAL A 23 -31.04 -34.85 -5.50
CA VAL A 23 -30.01 -33.82 -5.29
C VAL A 23 -28.87 -33.95 -6.30
N LEU A 24 -28.42 -35.18 -6.56
CA LEU A 24 -27.35 -35.47 -7.51
C LEU A 24 -27.96 -35.57 -8.90
N SER A 25 -27.41 -34.82 -9.85
CA SER A 25 -27.82 -34.93 -11.25
C SER A 25 -27.63 -36.38 -11.72
N SER A 26 -28.62 -36.92 -12.44
CA SER A 26 -28.61 -38.29 -12.97
C SER A 26 -27.60 -38.52 -14.11
N GLN A 27 -26.73 -37.56 -14.41
CA GLN A 27 -25.79 -37.58 -15.54
C GLN A 27 -24.33 -37.55 -15.07
N GLY A 28 -23.48 -38.32 -15.74
CA GLY A 28 -22.01 -38.27 -15.57
C GLY A 28 -21.38 -37.02 -16.20
N PRO A 29 -20.04 -36.86 -16.16
CA PRO A 29 -19.35 -35.67 -16.69
C PRO A 29 -19.49 -35.61 -18.22
N ILE A 30 -20.06 -34.52 -18.76
CA ILE A 30 -20.33 -34.35 -20.19
C ILE A 30 -19.82 -32.98 -20.66
N GLY A 31 -19.20 -32.94 -21.85
CA GLY A 31 -18.47 -31.79 -22.40
C GLY A 31 -19.28 -30.76 -23.21
N THR A 32 -20.61 -30.89 -23.32
CA THR A 32 -21.45 -29.92 -24.07
C THR A 32 -22.87 -29.78 -23.51
N PHE A 33 -23.25 -28.52 -23.26
CA PHE A 33 -24.55 -27.88 -22.98
C PHE A 33 -25.71 -28.70 -22.38
N ILE A 34 -26.19 -28.26 -21.21
CA ILE A 34 -27.44 -28.75 -20.59
C ILE A 34 -28.39 -27.56 -20.34
N HIS A 35 -29.69 -27.75 -20.61
CA HIS A 35 -30.80 -26.85 -20.28
C HIS A 35 -31.29 -27.03 -18.82
N HIS A 36 -30.71 -27.96 -18.06
CA HIS A 36 -31.13 -28.28 -16.71
C HIS A 36 -30.32 -27.47 -15.70
N ASN A 37 -31.03 -26.61 -14.98
CA ASN A 37 -30.50 -25.88 -13.84
C ASN A 37 -30.05 -26.89 -12.77
N THR A 38 -28.75 -26.90 -12.46
CA THR A 38 -28.14 -27.75 -11.41
C THR A 38 -28.72 -27.49 -10.02
N LEU A 39 -29.39 -26.35 -9.83
CA LEU A 39 -30.11 -26.00 -8.61
C LEU A 39 -31.58 -26.44 -8.62
N HIS A 40 -32.03 -27.24 -9.60
CA HIS A 40 -33.45 -27.64 -9.72
C HIS A 40 -33.99 -28.28 -8.43
N GLY A 41 -33.24 -29.18 -7.80
CA GLY A 41 -33.62 -29.81 -6.53
C GLY A 41 -33.68 -28.85 -5.34
N LEU A 42 -33.10 -27.65 -5.48
CA LEU A 42 -32.98 -26.61 -4.46
C LEU A 42 -33.89 -25.41 -4.72
N GLN A 43 -34.79 -25.47 -5.71
CA GLN A 43 -35.68 -24.36 -6.10
C GLN A 43 -36.65 -23.90 -5.00
N HIS A 44 -36.84 -24.72 -3.96
CA HIS A 44 -37.63 -24.38 -2.79
C HIS A 44 -36.90 -23.42 -1.83
N LEU A 45 -35.59 -23.25 -1.98
CA LEU A 45 -34.78 -22.30 -1.24
C LEU A 45 -34.69 -20.96 -1.97
N PRO A 46 -34.52 -19.84 -1.25
CA PRO A 46 -34.08 -18.59 -1.84
C PRO A 46 -32.81 -18.77 -2.67
N PHE A 47 -32.65 -18.02 -3.76
CA PHE A 47 -31.57 -18.25 -4.73
C PHE A 47 -30.17 -18.31 -4.09
N GLU A 48 -29.84 -17.38 -3.19
CA GLU A 48 -28.53 -17.33 -2.53
C GLU A 48 -28.28 -18.57 -1.64
N GLU A 49 -29.33 -19.05 -0.95
CA GLU A 49 -29.29 -20.27 -0.14
C GLU A 49 -29.16 -21.52 -1.02
N ALA A 50 -29.91 -21.58 -2.12
CA ALA A 50 -29.84 -22.66 -3.09
C ALA A 50 -28.43 -22.77 -3.71
N VAL A 51 -27.81 -21.63 -4.03
CA VAL A 51 -26.44 -21.59 -4.56
C VAL A 51 -25.43 -22.08 -3.52
N ALA A 52 -25.54 -21.62 -2.27
CA ALA A 52 -24.65 -22.03 -1.19
C ALA A 52 -24.76 -23.55 -0.90
N GLU A 53 -25.99 -24.05 -0.83
CA GLU A 53 -26.26 -25.48 -0.60
C GLU A 53 -25.84 -26.33 -1.80
N GLY A 54 -26.06 -25.84 -3.03
CA GLY A 54 -25.57 -26.47 -4.25
C GLY A 54 -24.04 -26.57 -4.29
N GLN A 55 -23.32 -25.50 -3.89
CA GLN A 55 -21.86 -25.53 -3.77
C GLN A 55 -21.37 -26.53 -2.71
N ARG A 56 -22.06 -26.62 -1.56
CA ARG A 56 -21.74 -27.59 -0.50
C ARG A 56 -21.91 -29.04 -0.97
N LEU A 57 -22.98 -29.31 -1.70
CA LEU A 57 -23.36 -30.66 -2.17
C LEU A 57 -22.56 -31.11 -3.38
N LEU A 58 -22.32 -30.20 -4.34
CA LEU A 58 -21.77 -30.51 -5.65
C LEU A 58 -20.27 -30.15 -5.78
N GLY A 59 -19.73 -29.36 -4.85
CA GLY A 59 -18.32 -28.95 -4.83
C GLY A 59 -17.90 -27.92 -5.90
N GLY A 60 -18.84 -27.48 -6.75
CA GLY A 60 -18.62 -26.44 -7.76
C GLY A 60 -18.78 -25.02 -7.20
N ARG A 61 -18.14 -24.03 -7.82
CA ARG A 61 -18.35 -22.62 -7.45
C ARG A 61 -19.78 -22.18 -7.82
N GLY A 62 -20.50 -21.63 -6.85
CA GLY A 62 -21.85 -21.13 -7.06
C GLY A 62 -21.93 -19.81 -7.86
N TYR A 63 -20.86 -19.02 -7.80
CA TYR A 63 -20.71 -17.76 -8.52
C TYR A 63 -19.41 -17.76 -9.33
N LEU A 64 -19.34 -16.87 -10.32
CA LEU A 64 -18.09 -16.61 -11.01
C LEU A 64 -17.10 -15.91 -10.07
N PRO A 65 -15.79 -16.04 -10.33
CA PRO A 65 -14.79 -15.21 -9.67
C PRO A 65 -15.04 -13.71 -9.90
N ASN A 66 -14.63 -12.86 -8.95
CA ASN A 66 -14.80 -11.42 -9.06
C ASN A 66 -14.11 -10.85 -10.31
N GLU A 67 -12.99 -11.43 -10.72
CA GLU A 67 -12.24 -11.05 -11.93
C GLU A 67 -13.08 -11.20 -13.20
N GLU A 68 -13.91 -12.25 -13.27
CA GLU A 68 -14.80 -12.49 -14.41
C GLU A 68 -15.92 -11.46 -14.47
N TYR A 69 -16.49 -11.09 -13.31
CA TYR A 69 -17.48 -10.00 -13.24
C TYR A 69 -16.86 -8.66 -13.64
N ARG A 70 -15.65 -8.33 -13.15
CA ARG A 70 -14.91 -7.12 -13.56
C ARG A 70 -14.61 -7.13 -15.06
N ARG A 71 -14.27 -8.29 -15.63
CA ARG A 71 -14.07 -8.44 -17.09
C ARG A 71 -15.36 -8.18 -17.86
N PHE A 72 -16.50 -8.69 -17.39
CA PHE A 72 -17.80 -8.41 -18.03
C PHE A 72 -18.20 -6.94 -17.93
N TYR A 73 -17.90 -6.28 -16.82
CA TYR A 73 -18.09 -4.84 -16.69
C TYR A 73 -17.23 -4.06 -17.69
N ARG A 74 -15.92 -4.34 -17.77
CA ARG A 74 -15.02 -3.70 -18.75
C ARG A 74 -15.42 -3.98 -20.21
N ALA A 75 -16.06 -5.13 -20.46
CA ALA A 75 -16.60 -5.49 -21.77
C ALA A 75 -17.97 -4.87 -22.08
N GLY A 76 -18.56 -4.09 -21.17
CA GLY A 76 -19.88 -3.48 -21.31
C GLY A 76 -21.05 -4.46 -21.21
N ARG A 77 -20.79 -5.71 -20.76
CA ARG A 77 -21.84 -6.71 -20.51
C ARG A 77 -22.55 -6.46 -19.18
N ILE A 78 -21.83 -5.92 -18.20
CA ILE A 78 -22.40 -5.35 -16.97
C ILE A 78 -22.21 -3.84 -17.10
N THR A 79 -23.26 -3.07 -16.88
CA THR A 79 -23.30 -1.62 -17.03
C THR A 79 -23.46 -0.93 -15.67
N ASP A 80 -23.30 0.39 -15.63
CA ASP A 80 -23.59 1.15 -14.41
C ASP A 80 -25.07 1.05 -14.02
N ASP A 81 -25.98 1.00 -14.99
CA ASP A 81 -27.41 0.79 -14.75
C ASP A 81 -27.69 -0.57 -14.07
N ASP A 82 -26.96 -1.62 -14.46
CA ASP A 82 -27.06 -2.94 -13.82
C ASP A 82 -26.61 -2.89 -12.35
N LEU A 83 -25.55 -2.12 -12.06
CA LEU A 83 -25.06 -1.93 -10.69
C LEU A 83 -26.04 -1.10 -9.86
N ASP A 84 -26.58 -0.02 -10.43
CA ASP A 84 -27.58 0.84 -9.78
C ASP A 84 -28.83 0.04 -9.41
N ALA A 85 -29.30 -0.81 -10.33
CA ALA A 85 -30.41 -1.73 -10.07
C ALA A 85 -30.06 -2.74 -8.96
N ALA A 86 -28.86 -3.31 -8.97
CA ALA A 86 -28.41 -4.25 -7.96
C ALA A 86 -28.28 -3.62 -6.56
N PHE A 87 -27.78 -2.39 -6.47
CA PHE A 87 -27.71 -1.64 -5.21
C PHE A 87 -29.10 -1.26 -4.70
N SER A 88 -29.99 -0.79 -5.59
CA SER A 88 -31.38 -0.45 -5.23
C SER A 88 -32.14 -1.62 -4.61
N GLY A 89 -31.85 -2.86 -5.05
CA GLY A 89 -32.40 -4.08 -4.48
C GLY A 89 -31.83 -4.47 -3.11
N ARG A 90 -30.84 -3.75 -2.59
CA ARG A 90 -30.15 -4.02 -1.32
C ARG A 90 -30.21 -2.80 -0.40
N PRO A 91 -31.28 -2.66 0.41
CA PRO A 91 -31.50 -1.48 1.28
C PRO A 91 -30.41 -1.24 2.32
N ALA A 92 -29.64 -2.27 2.68
CA ALA A 92 -28.49 -2.12 3.59
C ALA A 92 -27.31 -1.37 2.94
N LEU A 93 -27.27 -1.29 1.61
CA LEU A 93 -26.23 -0.63 0.83
C LEU A 93 -26.75 0.65 0.15
N ALA A 94 -27.94 0.61 -0.44
CA ALA A 94 -28.58 1.79 -1.04
C ALA A 94 -28.99 2.79 0.05
N GLY A 95 -28.38 3.98 0.04
CA GLY A 95 -28.55 4.97 1.10
C GLY A 95 -27.87 4.58 2.42
N GLY A 96 -26.83 3.74 2.34
CA GLY A 96 -26.05 3.30 3.49
C GLY A 96 -25.45 4.45 4.31
N PRO A 97 -24.89 4.17 5.50
CA PRO A 97 -24.36 5.20 6.37
C PRO A 97 -23.25 5.98 5.69
N ARG A 98 -23.22 7.29 5.95
CA ARG A 98 -22.06 8.12 5.63
C ARG A 98 -20.87 7.62 6.45
N LEU A 99 -19.87 7.09 5.77
CA LEU A 99 -18.67 6.53 6.40
C LEU A 99 -17.67 7.61 6.78
N ALA A 100 -17.50 8.60 5.91
CA ALA A 100 -16.56 9.69 6.12
C ALA A 100 -16.98 10.96 5.37
N THR A 101 -16.27 12.06 5.62
CA THR A 101 -16.32 13.26 4.78
C THR A 101 -14.89 13.66 4.45
N VAL A 102 -14.56 13.69 3.16
CA VAL A 102 -13.21 14.01 2.68
C VAL A 102 -13.33 15.22 1.76
N GLY A 103 -12.64 16.32 2.10
CA GLY A 103 -12.69 17.56 1.32
C GLY A 103 -14.10 18.15 1.18
N GLY A 104 -14.96 17.96 2.18
CA GLY A 104 -16.36 18.40 2.15
C GLY A 104 -17.31 17.49 1.36
N GLN A 105 -16.79 16.43 0.71
CA GLN A 105 -17.61 15.44 0.01
C GLN A 105 -17.91 14.25 0.94
N PRO A 106 -19.18 13.85 1.09
CA PRO A 106 -19.52 12.66 1.85
C PRO A 106 -19.07 11.40 1.10
N ILE A 107 -18.51 10.44 1.84
CA ILE A 107 -18.22 9.10 1.33
C ILE A 107 -19.26 8.15 1.92
N GLU A 108 -20.02 7.51 1.05
CA GLU A 108 -21.10 6.59 1.40
C GLU A 108 -20.66 5.13 1.25
N ALA A 109 -21.30 4.23 2.01
CA ALA A 109 -20.98 2.80 1.96
C ALA A 109 -21.15 2.21 0.55
N GLU A 110 -22.18 2.65 -0.19
CA GLU A 110 -22.40 2.23 -1.58
C GLU A 110 -21.21 2.55 -2.47
N GLN A 111 -20.64 3.76 -2.35
CA GLN A 111 -19.50 4.20 -3.17
C GLN A 111 -18.28 3.32 -2.90
N VAL A 112 -18.00 2.98 -1.65
CA VAL A 112 -16.89 2.08 -1.29
C VAL A 112 -17.13 0.67 -1.85
N CYS A 113 -18.34 0.14 -1.70
CA CYS A 113 -18.71 -1.16 -2.26
C CYS A 113 -18.59 -1.19 -3.78
N ARG A 114 -19.05 -0.14 -4.48
CA ARG A 114 -18.93 -0.01 -5.93
C ARG A 114 -17.47 0.00 -6.35
N ILE A 115 -16.63 0.81 -5.71
CA ILE A 115 -15.18 0.84 -5.99
C ILE A 115 -14.56 -0.55 -5.78
N HIS A 116 -14.91 -1.25 -4.70
CA HIS A 116 -14.41 -2.60 -4.44
C HIS A 116 -14.87 -3.62 -5.50
N LEU A 117 -16.12 -3.55 -5.96
CA LEU A 117 -16.62 -4.43 -7.04
C LEU A 117 -15.86 -4.20 -8.35
N LEU A 118 -15.66 -2.94 -8.74
CA LEU A 118 -15.08 -2.58 -10.04
C LEU A 118 -13.57 -2.72 -10.08
N HIS A 119 -12.89 -2.31 -9.01
CA HIS A 119 -11.44 -2.24 -8.96
C HIS A 119 -10.82 -3.34 -8.10
N GLY A 120 -11.53 -3.93 -7.13
CA GLY A 120 -10.93 -4.96 -6.28
C GLY A 120 -9.87 -4.38 -5.34
N ILE A 121 -10.35 -3.87 -4.22
CA ILE A 121 -9.51 -3.48 -3.08
C ILE A 121 -9.42 -4.71 -2.18
N GLU A 122 -8.55 -5.64 -2.55
CA GLU A 122 -8.37 -6.92 -1.85
C GLU A 122 -7.13 -6.90 -0.97
N THR A 123 -7.12 -7.72 0.07
CA THR A 123 -5.96 -7.86 0.96
C THR A 123 -4.80 -8.49 0.20
N ILE A 124 -3.63 -7.88 0.28
CA ILE A 124 -2.40 -8.45 -0.25
C ILE A 124 -1.86 -9.44 0.79
N ASP A 125 -1.49 -10.65 0.35
CA ASP A 125 -0.80 -11.61 1.20
C ASP A 125 0.50 -10.96 1.75
N PRO A 126 0.77 -11.02 3.07
CA PRO A 126 2.01 -10.48 3.65
C PRO A 126 3.29 -10.94 2.93
N ALA A 127 3.33 -12.15 2.38
CA ALA A 127 4.45 -12.65 1.59
C ALA A 127 4.63 -11.90 0.26
N GLN A 128 3.52 -11.45 -0.36
CA GLN A 128 3.52 -10.71 -1.63
C GLN A 128 3.74 -9.21 -1.44
N LEU A 129 3.54 -8.68 -0.24
CA LEU A 129 3.59 -7.23 0.02
C LEU A 129 4.95 -6.62 -0.36
N ARG A 130 6.07 -7.30 -0.04
CA ARG A 130 7.42 -6.84 -0.46
C ARG A 130 7.55 -6.79 -1.97
N TYR A 131 7.07 -7.80 -2.70
CA TYR A 131 7.09 -7.80 -4.15
C TYR A 131 6.29 -6.62 -4.70
N ALA A 132 5.05 -6.43 -4.22
CA ALA A 132 4.16 -5.38 -4.67
C ALA A 132 4.78 -3.99 -4.51
N VAL A 133 5.45 -3.72 -3.39
CA VAL A 133 6.10 -2.43 -3.12
C VAL A 133 7.37 -2.23 -3.96
N TYR A 134 8.29 -3.20 -3.93
CA TYR A 134 9.64 -3.03 -4.50
C TYR A 134 9.73 -3.34 -6.00
N GLU A 135 9.01 -4.35 -6.48
CA GLU A 135 9.06 -4.80 -7.88
C GLU A 135 7.78 -4.40 -8.64
N GLY A 136 6.62 -4.60 -8.02
CA GLY A 136 5.30 -4.28 -8.58
C GLY A 136 4.98 -2.77 -8.65
N GLY A 137 5.75 -1.94 -7.95
CA GLY A 137 5.62 -0.48 -7.99
C GLY A 137 4.32 0.05 -7.36
N ALA A 138 3.70 -0.68 -6.44
CA ALA A 138 2.42 -0.31 -5.80
C ALA A 138 2.45 1.05 -5.09
N THR A 139 3.63 1.50 -4.63
CA THR A 139 3.84 2.82 -4.00
C THR A 139 4.44 3.87 -4.93
N ARG A 140 4.62 3.54 -6.22
CA ARG A 140 5.29 4.39 -7.22
C ARG A 140 4.47 4.63 -8.48
N ARG A 141 3.53 3.74 -8.80
CA ARG A 141 2.66 3.84 -9.98
C ARG A 141 1.22 3.52 -9.62
N PHE A 142 0.29 4.30 -10.17
CA PHE A 142 -1.12 4.03 -10.02
C PHE A 142 -1.47 2.78 -10.82
N ARG A 143 -2.39 1.97 -10.29
CA ARG A 143 -2.94 0.83 -11.01
C ARG A 143 -3.63 1.25 -12.30
N ASP A 144 -3.41 0.53 -13.39
CA ASP A 144 -3.90 0.88 -14.74
C ASP A 144 -5.42 1.09 -14.82
N ASP A 145 -6.17 0.53 -13.89
CA ASP A 145 -7.63 0.64 -13.81
C ASP A 145 -8.14 1.84 -13.00
N VAL A 146 -7.25 2.71 -12.49
CA VAL A 146 -7.66 4.00 -11.90
C VAL A 146 -8.07 4.97 -13.02
N PRO A 147 -9.29 5.55 -12.98
CA PRO A 147 -9.77 6.49 -13.99
C PRO A 147 -8.82 7.67 -14.22
N ALA A 148 -8.70 8.10 -15.49
CA ALA A 148 -7.77 9.16 -15.88
C ALA A 148 -8.04 10.51 -15.19
N GLU A 149 -9.32 10.84 -14.99
CA GLU A 149 -9.74 12.05 -14.28
C GLU A 149 -9.31 11.99 -12.80
N ALA A 150 -9.57 10.88 -12.11
CA ALA A 150 -9.14 10.69 -10.73
C ALA A 150 -7.61 10.74 -10.59
N ARG A 151 -6.86 10.18 -11.55
CA ARG A 151 -5.39 10.30 -11.60
C ARG A 151 -4.97 11.77 -11.72
N ALA A 152 -5.57 12.52 -12.65
CA ALA A 152 -5.24 13.93 -12.85
C ALA A 152 -5.51 14.76 -11.59
N ASP A 153 -6.65 14.54 -10.93
CA ASP A 153 -6.99 15.22 -9.68
C ASP A 153 -6.01 14.91 -8.55
N LEU A 154 -5.63 13.64 -8.39
CA LEU A 154 -4.65 13.22 -7.38
C LEU A 154 -3.27 13.84 -7.64
N LEU A 155 -2.83 13.87 -8.90
CA LEU A 155 -1.57 14.50 -9.30
C LEU A 155 -1.60 16.02 -9.06
N GLY A 156 -2.71 16.69 -9.38
CA GLY A 156 -2.85 18.14 -9.13
C GLY A 156 -2.82 18.49 -7.64
N LYS A 157 -3.49 17.69 -6.79
CA LYS A 157 -3.42 17.82 -5.33
C LYS A 157 -2.01 17.58 -4.82
N ALA A 158 -1.37 16.49 -5.28
CA ALA A 158 -0.01 16.15 -4.88
C ALA A 158 1.00 17.23 -5.29
N ALA A 159 0.86 17.85 -6.47
CA ALA A 159 1.70 18.96 -6.90
C ALA A 159 1.54 20.20 -6.00
N THR A 160 0.29 20.53 -5.63
CA THR A 160 -0.01 21.64 -4.72
C THR A 160 0.57 21.39 -3.32
N GLU A 161 0.38 20.17 -2.79
CA GLU A 161 0.95 19.77 -1.50
C GLU A 161 2.48 19.72 -1.54
N LEU A 162 3.07 19.25 -2.64
CA LEU A 162 4.51 19.25 -2.85
C LEU A 162 5.05 20.67 -2.79
N GLU A 163 4.48 21.59 -3.57
CA GLU A 163 4.88 23.01 -3.58
C GLU A 163 4.78 23.62 -2.18
N GLY A 164 3.65 23.40 -1.49
CA GLY A 164 3.45 23.87 -0.12
C GLY A 164 4.45 23.26 0.88
N SER A 165 4.73 21.96 0.78
CA SER A 165 5.71 21.28 1.65
C SER A 165 7.14 21.73 1.38
N TRP A 166 7.50 21.97 0.12
CA TRP A 166 8.83 22.40 -0.29
C TRP A 166 9.09 23.88 0.06
N ALA A 167 8.05 24.72 -0.01
CA ALA A 167 8.11 26.11 0.43
C ALA A 167 8.48 26.24 1.92
N ARG A 168 8.20 25.21 2.74
CA ARG A 168 8.57 25.17 4.17
C ARG A 168 10.06 24.95 4.40
N VAL A 169 10.78 24.35 3.45
CA VAL A 169 12.21 24.04 3.59
C VAL A 169 13.01 25.34 3.60
N GLY A 170 13.75 25.60 4.68
CA GLY A 170 14.45 26.86 4.92
C GLY A 170 13.60 27.95 5.57
N VAL A 171 12.33 27.67 5.89
CA VAL A 171 11.44 28.60 6.63
C VAL A 171 11.00 27.97 7.94
N SER A 172 10.33 26.83 7.88
CA SER A 172 9.86 26.08 9.06
C SER A 172 10.51 24.70 9.20
N TRP A 173 11.14 24.18 8.14
CA TRP A 173 11.72 22.84 8.06
C TRP A 173 13.15 22.85 7.54
N THR A 174 13.98 21.93 8.04
CA THR A 174 15.21 21.48 7.40
C THR A 174 14.91 20.44 6.29
N LEU A 175 15.91 20.03 5.51
CA LEU A 175 15.73 18.93 4.56
C LEU A 175 15.47 17.60 5.28
N ALA A 176 16.05 17.39 6.47
CA ALA A 176 15.74 16.24 7.31
C ALA A 176 14.29 16.24 7.79
N ASP A 177 13.72 17.39 8.14
CA ASP A 177 12.29 17.51 8.50
C ASP A 177 11.38 17.19 7.32
N TRP A 178 11.71 17.73 6.14
CA TRP A 178 10.95 17.43 4.93
C TRP A 178 11.04 15.93 4.62
N MET A 179 12.24 15.34 4.68
CA MET A 179 12.43 13.92 4.42
C MET A 179 11.71 13.02 5.46
N ARG A 180 11.63 13.44 6.73
CA ARG A 180 10.79 12.77 7.73
C ARG A 180 9.33 12.77 7.33
N ALA A 181 8.81 13.90 6.86
CA ALA A 181 7.42 14.00 6.39
C ALA A 181 7.15 13.09 5.19
N GLN A 182 8.18 12.73 4.41
CA GLN A 182 8.07 11.90 3.21
C GLN A 182 8.44 10.43 3.39
N THR A 183 9.06 10.03 4.50
CA THR A 183 9.55 8.64 4.70
C THR A 183 9.13 8.04 6.05
N ASN A 184 8.47 8.83 6.91
CA ASN A 184 8.18 8.52 8.31
C ASN A 184 9.42 8.15 9.16
N LEU A 185 10.63 8.36 8.66
CA LEU A 185 11.88 8.19 9.39
C LEU A 185 12.12 9.40 10.30
N ASP A 186 12.38 9.19 11.59
CA ASP A 186 12.76 10.28 12.51
C ASP A 186 14.21 10.74 12.32
N LEU A 187 14.53 11.22 11.11
CA LEU A 187 15.83 11.77 10.78
C LEU A 187 16.20 12.98 11.66
N PRO A 188 15.29 13.93 11.96
CA PRO A 188 15.59 15.01 12.88
C PRO A 188 15.92 14.53 14.30
N GLY A 189 15.23 13.51 14.81
CA GLY A 189 15.56 12.91 16.12
C GLY A 189 16.93 12.25 16.14
N TRP A 190 17.26 11.51 15.10
CA TRP A 190 18.59 10.93 14.94
C TRP A 190 19.68 12.01 14.88
N LEU A 191 19.47 13.08 14.10
CA LEU A 191 20.40 14.21 14.00
C LEU A 191 20.60 14.91 15.34
N ARG A 192 19.53 15.14 16.11
CA ARG A 192 19.62 15.71 17.48
C ARG A 192 20.50 14.85 18.38
N ALA A 193 20.32 13.52 18.35
CA ALA A 193 21.12 12.60 19.16
C ALA A 193 22.61 12.60 18.74
N GLN A 194 22.91 12.67 17.44
CA GLN A 194 24.30 12.76 16.96
C GLN A 194 24.96 14.07 17.36
N VAL A 195 24.28 15.21 17.20
CA VAL A 195 24.79 16.51 17.61
C VAL A 195 25.05 16.54 19.11
N ALA A 196 24.11 16.06 19.93
CA ALA A 196 24.28 16.01 21.38
C ALA A 196 25.50 15.18 21.80
N ARG A 197 25.68 14.00 21.20
CA ARG A 197 26.83 13.13 21.46
C ARG A 197 28.16 13.80 21.11
N GLN A 198 28.28 14.36 19.91
CA GLN A 198 29.53 14.95 19.42
C GLN A 198 29.91 16.24 20.16
N VAL A 199 28.93 17.07 20.52
CA VAL A 199 29.20 18.26 21.34
C VAL A 199 29.67 17.86 22.75
N ALA A 200 29.08 16.80 23.33
CA ALA A 200 29.54 16.26 24.62
C ALA A 200 30.98 15.68 24.55
N GLU A 201 31.38 15.17 23.39
CA GLU A 201 32.75 14.71 23.10
C GLU A 201 33.74 15.87 22.84
N GLY A 202 33.29 17.13 22.89
CA GLY A 202 34.12 18.32 22.67
C GLY A 202 34.36 18.64 21.19
N GLU A 203 33.61 18.02 20.28
CA GLU A 203 33.74 18.26 18.84
C GLU A 203 33.16 19.64 18.49
N THR A 204 33.95 20.49 17.83
CA THR A 204 33.53 21.86 17.44
C THR A 204 32.93 21.92 16.03
N GLY A 205 32.71 20.76 15.41
CA GLY A 205 32.36 20.59 14.00
C GLY A 205 33.59 20.32 13.13
N PRO A 206 33.42 20.19 11.80
CA PRO A 206 34.47 19.80 10.87
C PRO A 206 35.57 20.88 10.79
N ASN A 207 36.72 20.67 11.45
CA ASN A 207 37.98 21.43 11.33
C ASN A 207 37.84 22.97 11.18
N GLY A 208 36.89 23.62 11.85
CA GLY A 208 36.67 25.07 11.72
C GLY A 208 36.12 25.54 10.35
N ALA A 209 35.62 24.64 9.51
CA ALA A 209 34.99 24.96 8.24
C ALA A 209 33.73 25.82 8.48
N PRO A 210 33.58 26.99 7.81
CA PRO A 210 32.39 27.83 7.93
C PRO A 210 31.10 27.08 7.56
N VAL A 211 29.97 27.45 8.16
CA VAL A 211 28.65 26.85 7.88
C VAL A 211 28.27 26.96 6.41
N GLU A 212 28.76 28.00 5.72
CA GLU A 212 28.57 28.26 4.29
C GLU A 212 29.07 27.11 3.42
N ILE A 213 30.15 26.43 3.81
CA ILE A 213 30.67 25.28 3.05
C ILE A 213 29.62 24.17 2.99
N TRP A 214 28.92 23.92 4.09
CA TRP A 214 27.91 22.87 4.17
C TRP A 214 26.58 23.27 3.55
N LEU A 215 26.17 24.54 3.71
CA LEU A 215 25.03 25.10 3.00
C LEU A 215 25.22 25.02 1.47
N ASN A 216 26.44 25.30 0.98
CA ASN A 216 26.79 25.11 -0.43
C ASN A 216 26.77 23.63 -0.83
N ARG A 217 27.25 22.72 0.02
CA ARG A 217 27.26 21.28 -0.25
C ARG A 217 25.86 20.68 -0.33
N LEU A 218 24.94 21.16 0.51
CA LEU A 218 23.51 20.86 0.44
C LEU A 218 22.80 21.60 -0.70
N ALA A 219 23.48 22.55 -1.37
CA ALA A 219 22.92 23.43 -2.39
C ALA A 219 21.71 24.25 -1.88
N ILE A 220 21.73 24.70 -0.62
CA ILE A 220 20.69 25.55 -0.06
C ILE A 220 20.72 26.93 -0.75
N PRO A 221 19.59 27.40 -1.31
CA PRO A 221 19.49 28.71 -1.95
C PRO A 221 19.91 29.84 -1.01
N PRO A 222 20.66 30.86 -1.48
CA PRO A 222 21.16 31.96 -0.63
C PRO A 222 20.06 32.67 0.18
N ASP A 223 18.91 32.90 -0.45
CA ASP A 223 17.70 33.51 0.13
C ASP A 223 17.08 32.69 1.28
N ARG A 224 17.40 31.39 1.36
CA ARG A 224 16.86 30.49 2.40
C ARG A 224 17.85 30.17 3.51
N ARG A 225 19.10 30.61 3.43
CA ARG A 225 20.18 30.18 4.35
C ARG A 225 19.92 30.58 5.79
N ASP A 226 19.58 31.84 6.03
CA ASP A 226 19.36 32.35 7.39
C ASP A 226 18.17 31.65 8.06
N GLY A 227 17.08 31.49 7.31
CA GLY A 227 15.91 30.74 7.78
C GLY A 227 16.22 29.26 8.01
N TYR A 228 17.05 28.63 7.16
CA TYR A 228 17.49 27.25 7.34
C TYR A 228 18.30 27.08 8.63
N LEU A 229 19.24 27.98 8.93
CA LEU A 229 19.98 27.97 10.19
C LEU A 229 19.03 28.17 11.39
N GLY A 230 18.03 29.05 11.26
CA GLY A 230 16.98 29.20 12.27
C GLY A 230 16.11 27.95 12.46
N CYS A 231 15.92 27.13 11.43
CA CYS A 231 15.27 25.83 11.56
C CYS A 231 16.10 24.85 12.40
N ILE A 232 17.42 24.83 12.17
CA ILE A 232 18.34 24.00 12.96
C ILE A 232 18.30 24.42 14.43
N ASP A 233 18.37 25.71 14.72
CA ASP A 233 18.34 26.21 16.10
C ASP A 233 17.07 25.80 16.86
N ARG A 234 15.92 25.77 16.19
CA ARG A 234 14.63 25.36 16.78
C ARG A 234 14.60 23.91 17.24
N HIS A 235 15.42 23.02 16.66
CA HIS A 235 15.53 21.65 17.15
C HIS A 235 16.19 21.53 18.53
N PHE A 236 16.82 22.60 19.00
CA PHE A 236 17.52 22.65 20.29
C PHE A 236 16.86 23.63 21.28
N ASP A 237 15.71 24.20 20.93
CA ASP A 237 14.90 25.00 21.85
C ASP A 237 14.21 24.08 22.88
N GLY A 238 14.77 23.99 24.09
CA GLY A 238 14.03 23.49 25.26
C GLY A 238 14.52 22.22 25.99
N GLY A 239 15.82 21.92 26.10
CA GLY A 239 16.22 20.88 27.08
C GLY A 239 17.60 20.24 27.02
N PHE A 240 18.58 20.80 26.31
CA PHE A 240 19.98 20.40 26.51
C PHE A 240 20.70 21.49 27.29
N ASP A 241 20.75 21.32 28.61
CA ASP A 241 21.59 22.13 29.49
C ASP A 241 23.05 21.99 29.05
N GLY A 242 23.52 22.95 28.25
CA GLY A 242 24.93 23.10 27.86
C GLY A 242 25.30 22.78 26.41
N VAL A 243 24.43 22.14 25.62
CA VAL A 243 24.66 21.89 24.16
C VAL A 243 24.08 23.02 23.28
N GLY A 244 23.47 24.03 23.93
CA GLY A 244 22.65 25.07 23.31
C GLY A 244 23.30 25.85 22.16
N LYS A 245 22.42 26.33 21.25
CA LYS A 245 22.60 27.39 20.24
C LYS A 245 24.05 27.79 20.00
N GLY A 246 24.75 26.97 19.24
CA GLY A 246 26.16 27.17 18.96
C GLY A 246 26.48 26.94 17.50
N ASP A 247 27.44 27.71 17.01
CA ASP A 247 28.02 27.55 15.67
C ASP A 247 28.56 26.12 15.45
N ALA A 248 29.06 25.47 16.51
CA ALA A 248 29.44 24.06 16.50
C ALA A 248 28.27 23.11 16.23
N ALA A 249 27.13 23.29 16.91
CA ALA A 249 25.93 22.46 16.71
C ALA A 249 25.37 22.59 15.28
N ARG A 250 25.33 23.82 14.74
CA ARG A 250 24.93 24.07 13.34
C ARG A 250 25.85 23.37 12.36
N ARG A 251 27.16 23.47 12.56
CA ARG A 251 28.16 22.80 11.72
C ARG A 251 28.04 21.28 11.75
N ILE A 252 27.86 20.70 12.93
CA ILE A 252 27.68 19.25 13.08
C ILE A 252 26.38 18.82 12.41
N TRP A 253 25.26 19.50 12.69
CA TRP A 253 23.97 19.21 12.03
C TRP A 253 24.10 19.21 10.51
N LEU A 254 24.63 20.28 9.93
CA LEU A 254 24.76 20.41 8.48
C LEU A 254 25.66 19.32 7.86
N ARG A 255 26.74 18.93 8.56
CA ARG A 255 27.62 17.83 8.13
C ARG A 255 26.90 16.49 8.14
N GLU A 256 26.23 16.17 9.25
CA GLU A 256 25.52 14.91 9.42
C GLU A 256 24.33 14.83 8.47
N GLU A 257 23.54 15.91 8.34
CA GLU A 257 22.42 16.00 7.41
C GLU A 257 22.88 15.84 5.95
N ALA A 258 23.97 16.52 5.54
CA ALA A 258 24.51 16.36 4.19
C ALA A 258 25.01 14.94 3.92
N THR A 259 25.56 14.26 4.93
CA THR A 259 26.04 12.88 4.80
C THR A 259 24.86 11.91 4.70
N LEU A 260 23.89 12.07 5.59
CA LEU A 260 22.67 11.29 5.67
C LEU A 260 21.85 11.41 4.39
N LEU A 261 21.54 12.63 3.93
CA LEU A 261 20.78 12.86 2.71
C LEU A 261 21.51 12.36 1.47
N LYS A 262 22.83 12.51 1.41
CA LYS A 262 23.63 11.94 0.30
C LYS A 262 23.50 10.42 0.25
N GLN A 263 23.54 9.75 1.41
CA GLN A 263 23.39 8.30 1.47
C GLN A 263 21.97 7.86 1.13
N LEU A 264 20.96 8.42 1.81
CA LEU A 264 19.55 8.11 1.60
C LEU A 264 19.11 8.40 0.17
N ALA A 265 19.40 9.59 -0.34
CA ALA A 265 18.92 9.98 -1.65
C ALA A 265 19.63 9.24 -2.79
N ARG A 266 20.92 8.91 -2.63
CA ARG A 266 21.62 8.06 -3.59
C ARG A 266 21.06 6.64 -3.57
N ARG A 267 20.71 6.14 -2.40
CA ARG A 267 20.16 4.79 -2.20
C ARG A 267 18.74 4.67 -2.77
N HIS A 268 17.81 5.51 -2.32
CA HIS A 268 16.38 5.38 -2.64
C HIS A 268 15.98 6.02 -3.98
N PHE A 269 16.68 7.07 -4.39
CA PHE A 269 16.30 7.87 -5.56
C PHE A 269 17.39 7.93 -6.64
N GLY A 270 18.59 7.40 -6.39
CA GLY A 270 19.72 7.50 -7.33
C GLY A 270 20.28 8.91 -7.50
N ILE A 271 20.00 9.84 -6.57
CA ILE A 271 20.37 11.26 -6.69
C ILE A 271 21.44 11.69 -5.69
N ARG A 272 21.99 12.90 -5.86
CA ARG A 272 23.08 13.42 -5.01
C ARG A 272 22.67 13.78 -3.58
N GLY A 273 21.37 13.89 -3.29
CA GLY A 273 20.84 14.27 -1.98
C GLY A 273 21.01 15.76 -1.63
N THR A 274 21.14 16.62 -2.63
CA THR A 274 21.17 18.08 -2.45
C THR A 274 19.76 18.66 -2.64
N PHE A 275 19.52 19.87 -2.13
CA PHE A 275 18.25 20.59 -2.26
C PHE A 275 17.72 20.57 -3.69
N SER A 276 18.50 21.07 -4.66
CA SER A 276 18.06 21.12 -6.06
C SER A 276 17.92 19.75 -6.72
N ALA A 277 18.69 18.74 -6.26
CA ALA A 277 18.58 17.39 -6.80
C ALA A 277 17.31 16.69 -6.31
N ILE A 278 16.98 16.86 -5.03
CA ILE A 278 15.75 16.34 -4.43
C ILE A 278 14.56 17.05 -5.06
N GLN A 279 14.56 18.39 -5.13
CA GLN A 279 13.50 19.16 -5.78
C GLN A 279 13.20 18.65 -7.19
N ARG A 280 14.24 18.60 -8.05
CA ARG A 280 14.09 18.15 -9.43
C ARG A 280 13.62 16.70 -9.54
N HIS A 281 14.08 15.83 -8.65
CA HIS A 281 13.66 14.43 -8.67
C HIS A 281 12.15 14.30 -8.42
N VAL A 282 11.65 15.03 -7.43
CA VAL A 282 10.24 14.97 -7.05
C VAL A 282 9.34 15.67 -8.08
N GLU A 283 9.81 16.78 -8.67
CA GLU A 283 9.13 17.46 -9.78
C GLU A 283 9.06 16.61 -11.06
N ASN A 284 10.07 15.77 -11.30
CA ASN A 284 10.12 14.90 -12.48
C ASN A 284 9.23 13.64 -12.36
N ASP A 285 8.85 13.25 -11.15
CA ASP A 285 8.02 12.07 -10.88
C ASP A 285 6.93 12.37 -9.83
N PRO A 286 5.93 13.19 -10.20
CA PRO A 286 4.85 13.57 -9.30
C PRO A 286 3.95 12.37 -8.95
N GLU A 287 3.91 11.32 -9.78
CA GLU A 287 3.15 10.11 -9.51
C GLU A 287 3.74 9.32 -8.33
N ALA A 288 5.05 9.07 -8.36
CA ALA A 288 5.69 8.40 -7.24
C ALA A 288 5.67 9.24 -5.96
N TYR A 289 5.68 10.58 -6.07
CA TYR A 289 5.44 11.44 -4.91
C TYR A 289 4.02 11.26 -4.35
N ALA A 290 2.99 11.41 -5.19
CA ALA A 290 1.59 11.31 -4.78
C ALA A 290 1.30 10.00 -4.04
N LEU A 291 1.77 8.88 -4.58
CA LEU A 291 1.54 7.56 -4.00
C LEU A 291 2.30 7.33 -2.69
N ARG A 292 3.54 7.84 -2.57
CA ARG A 292 4.26 7.81 -1.29
C ARG A 292 3.57 8.67 -0.23
N SER A 293 3.14 9.88 -0.59
CA SER A 293 2.41 10.75 0.33
C SER A 293 1.09 10.10 0.80
N LEU A 294 0.35 9.46 -0.10
CA LEU A 294 -0.86 8.70 0.26
C LEU A 294 -0.55 7.49 1.16
N TRP A 295 0.48 6.70 0.82
CA TRP A 295 0.93 5.57 1.63
C TRP A 295 1.27 6.01 3.06
N HIS A 296 2.06 7.08 3.22
CA HIS A 296 2.42 7.60 4.52
C HIS A 296 1.24 8.22 5.26
N ALA A 297 0.34 8.92 4.57
CA ALA A 297 -0.89 9.44 5.18
C ALA A 297 -1.78 8.30 5.72
N CYS A 298 -1.88 7.19 4.98
CA CYS A 298 -2.58 5.99 5.44
C CYS A 298 -1.93 5.41 6.69
N LEU A 299 -0.61 5.14 6.66
CA LEU A 299 0.11 4.61 7.82
C LEU A 299 -0.03 5.51 9.05
N ALA A 300 0.17 6.82 8.89
CA ALA A 300 0.03 7.80 9.96
C ALA A 300 -1.41 7.84 10.51
N GLY A 301 -2.42 7.75 9.65
CA GLY A 301 -3.83 7.68 10.06
C GLY A 301 -4.16 6.48 10.94
N TYR A 302 -3.42 5.39 10.79
CA TYR A 302 -3.54 4.19 11.64
C TYR A 302 -2.50 4.13 12.78
N GLY A 303 -1.63 5.14 12.92
CA GLY A 303 -0.54 5.13 13.89
C GLY A 303 0.49 4.02 13.64
N LEU A 304 0.61 3.57 12.39
CA LEU A 304 1.53 2.51 11.99
C LEU A 304 2.88 3.10 11.56
N GLU A 305 3.95 2.44 11.95
CA GLU A 305 5.26 2.65 11.35
C GLU A 305 5.29 2.04 9.93
N ASP A 306 6.13 2.59 9.06
CA ASP A 306 6.31 2.01 7.73
C ASP A 306 7.08 0.68 7.87
N PRO A 307 6.45 -0.48 7.55
CA PRO A 307 7.08 -1.79 7.74
C PRO A 307 8.29 -2.02 6.82
N PHE A 308 8.50 -1.17 5.83
CA PHE A 308 9.65 -1.21 4.92
C PHE A 308 10.69 -0.15 5.25
N SER A 309 10.40 0.73 6.20
CA SER A 309 11.31 1.79 6.60
C SER A 309 12.28 1.27 7.64
N ALA A 310 13.58 1.57 7.47
CA ALA A 310 14.60 1.09 8.38
C ALA A 310 14.54 1.80 9.73
N THR A 311 14.65 1.05 10.83
CA THR A 311 14.58 1.59 12.20
C THR A 311 15.81 2.42 12.59
N ASP A 312 16.98 2.19 11.95
CA ASP A 312 18.17 3.05 12.05
C ASP A 312 18.60 3.49 10.63
N PRO A 313 18.73 4.81 10.37
CA PRO A 313 19.19 5.34 9.09
C PRO A 313 20.57 4.82 8.62
N ARG A 314 21.38 4.25 9.52
CA ARG A 314 22.68 3.62 9.21
C ARG A 314 22.60 2.09 9.05
N HIS A 315 21.58 1.45 9.61
CA HIS A 315 21.33 0.01 9.44
C HIS A 315 20.57 -0.32 8.16
N LEU A 316 20.34 0.69 7.32
CA LEU A 316 20.21 0.55 5.89
C LEU A 316 21.46 -0.19 5.34
N GLN A 317 21.53 -1.51 5.46
CA GLN A 317 22.65 -2.34 4.98
C GLN A 317 22.84 -2.16 3.46
N GLU A 318 24.09 -2.27 2.96
CA GLU A 318 24.43 -2.24 1.51
C GLU A 318 23.66 -3.30 0.69
N ARG A 319 23.20 -4.34 1.37
CA ARG A 319 22.25 -5.36 0.94
C ARG A 319 21.15 -5.47 1.99
N ASP A 320 20.16 -4.61 1.93
CA ASP A 320 18.80 -5.06 2.27
C ASP A 320 18.13 -5.24 0.91
N PRO A 321 17.56 -6.40 0.58
CA PRO A 321 17.23 -6.72 -0.79
C PRO A 321 16.00 -5.90 -1.16
N ASP A 322 16.24 -4.73 -1.77
CA ASP A 322 15.27 -3.90 -2.49
C ASP A 322 14.66 -4.66 -3.69
N GLY A 323 14.93 -5.96 -3.82
CA GLY A 323 14.04 -6.89 -4.47
C GLY A 323 14.27 -8.30 -3.96
N LEU A 324 13.22 -9.09 -3.95
CA LEU A 324 13.25 -10.51 -3.58
C LEU A 324 14.41 -11.24 -4.30
N PRO A 325 15.10 -12.23 -3.68
CA PRO A 325 16.00 -13.14 -4.38
C PRO A 325 15.38 -13.61 -5.71
N GLU A 326 16.18 -13.80 -6.76
CA GLU A 326 15.66 -14.15 -8.09
C GLU A 326 14.75 -15.39 -8.04
N GLU A 327 15.06 -16.39 -7.22
CA GLU A 327 14.22 -17.56 -6.97
C GLU A 327 12.84 -17.20 -6.40
N GLN A 328 12.77 -16.27 -5.45
CA GLN A 328 11.50 -15.77 -4.91
C GLN A 328 10.77 -14.93 -5.97
N ARG A 329 11.47 -14.13 -6.78
CA ARG A 329 10.86 -13.40 -7.91
C ARG A 329 10.26 -14.33 -8.95
N GLU A 330 10.93 -15.45 -9.25
CA GLU A 330 10.41 -16.48 -10.14
C GLU A 330 9.20 -17.18 -9.54
N GLN A 331 9.22 -17.48 -8.24
CA GLN A 331 8.05 -18.03 -7.52
C GLN A 331 6.85 -17.08 -7.58
N PHE A 332 7.04 -15.77 -7.35
CA PHE A 332 5.96 -14.79 -7.45
C PHE A 332 5.45 -14.63 -8.89
N ARG A 333 6.34 -14.51 -9.88
CA ARG A 333 5.93 -14.48 -11.30
C ARG A 333 5.17 -15.74 -11.72
N HIS A 334 5.56 -16.90 -11.20
CA HIS A 334 4.85 -18.16 -11.44
C HIS A 334 3.46 -18.15 -10.78
N MET A 335 3.36 -17.68 -9.54
CA MET A 335 2.09 -17.59 -8.82
C MET A 335 1.12 -16.59 -9.46
N GLU A 336 1.58 -15.44 -9.95
CA GLU A 336 0.78 -14.47 -10.71
C GLU A 336 0.30 -15.02 -12.06
N ARG A 337 1.13 -15.81 -12.76
CA ARG A 337 0.76 -16.38 -14.07
C ARG A 337 -0.10 -17.63 -13.99
N TRP A 338 0.09 -18.46 -12.97
CA TRP A 338 -0.45 -19.82 -12.95
C TRP A 338 -1.20 -20.20 -11.67
N GLY A 339 -1.30 -19.29 -10.69
CA GLY A 339 -2.14 -19.47 -9.50
C GLY A 339 -1.63 -20.52 -8.49
N GLY A 340 -0.35 -20.90 -8.55
CA GLY A 340 0.25 -21.86 -7.60
C GLY A 340 1.78 -21.79 -7.54
N PRO A 341 2.41 -22.34 -6.48
CA PRO A 341 3.86 -22.40 -6.38
C PRO A 341 4.44 -23.26 -7.52
N PRO A 342 5.62 -22.90 -8.06
CA PRO A 342 6.28 -23.71 -9.09
C PRO A 342 6.54 -25.12 -8.55
N VAL A 343 6.07 -26.14 -9.28
CA VAL A 343 6.42 -27.53 -8.98
C VAL A 343 7.90 -27.69 -9.34
N PRO A 344 8.80 -27.96 -8.38
CA PRO A 344 10.19 -28.18 -8.71
C PRO A 344 10.30 -29.45 -9.55
N LEU A 345 10.75 -29.31 -10.80
CA LEU A 345 11.01 -30.44 -11.71
C LEU A 345 12.26 -31.25 -11.32
N THR A 346 12.81 -31.04 -10.12
CA THR A 346 14.06 -31.66 -9.63
C THR A 346 13.89 -32.35 -8.28
N ALA A 347 12.69 -32.82 -7.93
CA ALA A 347 12.47 -33.70 -6.78
C ALA A 347 12.31 -35.16 -7.20
#